data_AF-A0A495DKX5-F1
#
_entry.id   AF-A0A495DKX5-F1
#
_cell.length_a   1.000
_cell.length_b   1.000
_cell.length_c   1.000
_cell.angle_alpha   90.00
_cell.angle_beta   90.00
_cell.angle_gamma   90.00
#
_symmetry.space_group_name_H-M   'P 1'
#
loop_
_entity.id
_entity.type
_entity.pdbx_description
1 polymer ?
#
loop_
_entity_poly.entity_id
_entity_poly.type
_entity_poly.pdbx_seq_one_letter_code
_entity_poly.pdbx_strand_id
1 'polypeptide(L)'
;MSEIFTLYRPLLDLIGRSEGTDRREGYNETLGYGRYTSGDRFLCGMTLDEIDNLQTSMLGHPDNKWQSSALGRYQIVRTTLRALRRDHGLNGSDLFDNFMQDRLAVQLLIGRGMDRFLAKTLSENDFVNALAREWASLPTMAGVGYYGGQNAHVSVDDVRAALAECRRRFGAGAFAEGSPPVEPVETKGDVAVAGVVGTVGAAGLVAAGAIAPVSTPTSIADPVQGYGLAFAGIAAGLVLIAIAVLIVRRRRT
;
A
#
# COMPACT_ATOMS: atom_id res chain seq x y z
N MET A 1 18.32 7.14 4.48
CA MET A 1 16.85 6.97 4.40
C MET A 1 16.32 8.11 3.54
N SER A 2 15.17 7.99 2.85
CA SER A 2 14.61 9.10 2.06
C SER A 2 13.57 9.87 2.87
N GLU A 3 13.73 11.19 2.97
CA GLU A 3 12.85 12.05 3.78
C GLU A 3 11.38 12.01 3.37
N ILE A 4 11.10 11.70 2.09
CA ILE A 4 9.72 11.56 1.58
C ILE A 4 8.92 10.47 2.31
N PHE A 5 9.60 9.48 2.92
CA PHE A 5 8.96 8.41 3.68
C PHE A 5 8.98 8.63 5.19
N THR A 6 9.59 9.71 5.70
CA THR A 6 9.74 9.98 7.14
C THR A 6 8.39 9.97 7.88
N LEU A 7 7.31 10.45 7.25
CA LEU A 7 5.94 10.35 7.78
C LEU A 7 5.47 8.89 7.97
N TYR A 8 5.71 8.03 6.99
CA TYR A 8 5.15 6.67 6.92
C TYR A 8 6.03 5.62 7.61
N ARG A 9 7.30 5.95 7.89
CA ARG A 9 8.29 5.02 8.46
C ARG A 9 7.83 4.20 9.67
N PRO A 10 7.10 4.73 10.66
CA PRO A 10 6.62 3.93 11.79
C PRO A 10 5.79 2.72 11.37
N LEU A 11 4.93 2.86 10.34
CA LEU A 11 4.16 1.76 9.77
C LEU A 11 5.01 0.87 8.87
N LEU A 12 5.87 1.45 8.03
CA LEU A 12 6.75 0.69 7.15
C LEU A 12 7.70 -0.23 7.95
N ASP A 13 8.25 0.27 9.06
CA ASP A 13 9.14 -0.51 9.92
C ASP A 13 8.37 -1.48 10.83
N LEU A 14 7.09 -1.23 11.12
CA LEU A 14 6.22 -2.23 11.73
C LEU A 14 5.96 -3.40 10.76
N ILE A 15 5.61 -3.10 9.51
CA ILE A 15 5.27 -4.10 8.48
C ILE A 15 6.48 -5.00 8.16
N GLY A 16 7.67 -4.44 7.95
CA GLY A 16 8.88 -5.25 7.70
C GLY A 16 9.21 -6.22 8.84
N ARG A 17 8.94 -5.83 10.09
CA ARG A 17 9.09 -6.71 11.27
C ARG A 17 7.95 -7.73 11.41
N SER A 18 6.71 -7.35 11.09
CA SER A 18 5.55 -8.24 11.20
C SER A 18 5.57 -9.31 10.10
N GLU A 19 5.80 -8.95 8.84
CA GLU A 19 6.05 -9.89 7.74
C GLU A 19 7.31 -10.73 8.00
N GLY A 20 8.23 -10.21 8.83
CA GLY A 20 9.42 -10.92 9.31
C GLY A 20 10.62 -10.86 8.38
N THR A 21 10.51 -10.12 7.29
CA THR A 21 11.56 -9.85 6.31
C THR A 21 12.76 -9.16 6.96
N ASP A 22 12.52 -8.24 7.90
CA ASP A 22 13.55 -7.53 8.66
C ASP A 22 14.37 -8.42 9.62
N ARG A 23 14.07 -9.73 9.71
CA ARG A 23 14.88 -10.72 10.45
C ARG A 23 16.02 -11.31 9.61
N ARG A 24 16.05 -11.05 8.30
CA ARG A 24 17.10 -11.47 7.35
C ARG A 24 17.33 -10.41 6.28
N GLU A 25 16.80 -10.62 5.08
CA GLU A 25 17.17 -9.91 3.85
C GLU A 25 16.34 -8.65 3.57
N GLY A 26 15.29 -8.40 4.37
CA GLY A 26 14.45 -7.20 4.28
C GLY A 26 13.89 -6.99 2.88
N TYR A 27 14.40 -5.97 2.17
CA TYR A 27 14.02 -5.65 0.79
C TYR A 27 14.38 -6.74 -0.24
N ASN A 28 15.28 -7.68 0.08
CA ASN A 28 15.61 -8.83 -0.76
C ASN A 28 14.90 -10.12 -0.33
N GLU A 29 14.02 -10.08 0.68
CA GLU A 29 13.37 -11.28 1.20
C GLU A 29 12.35 -11.88 0.23
N THR A 30 12.31 -13.21 0.17
CA THR A 30 11.40 -13.98 -0.68
C THR A 30 10.45 -14.83 0.16
N LEU A 31 9.24 -15.07 -0.34
CA LEU A 31 8.28 -15.94 0.35
C LEU A 31 8.92 -17.30 0.71
N GLY A 32 8.96 -17.61 2.01
CA GLY A 32 9.51 -18.86 2.52
C GLY A 32 11.03 -18.96 2.48
N TYR A 33 11.76 -17.83 2.47
CA TYR A 33 13.23 -17.77 2.58
C TYR A 33 13.94 -18.60 1.50
N GLY A 34 13.72 -18.22 0.24
CA GLY A 34 14.33 -18.83 -0.94
C GLY A 34 13.64 -20.09 -1.48
N ARG A 35 12.67 -20.64 -0.74
CA ARG A 35 12.03 -21.95 -1.04
C ARG A 35 11.42 -22.04 -2.43
N TYR A 36 10.85 -20.96 -2.95
CA TYR A 36 10.16 -20.93 -4.26
C TYR A 36 10.96 -20.23 -5.36
N THR A 37 12.18 -19.79 -5.05
CA THR A 37 13.05 -19.00 -5.93
C THR A 37 14.41 -19.67 -6.14
N SER A 38 14.57 -20.93 -5.73
CA SER A 38 15.84 -21.68 -5.77
C SER A 38 16.97 -21.03 -4.94
N GLY A 39 16.62 -20.54 -3.75
CA GLY A 39 17.52 -19.80 -2.87
C GLY A 39 17.30 -18.28 -2.92
N ASP A 40 18.14 -17.56 -2.19
CA ASP A 40 18.05 -16.11 -1.99
C ASP A 40 18.23 -15.33 -3.31
N ARG A 41 17.61 -14.16 -3.41
CA ARG A 41 17.60 -13.34 -4.63
C ARG A 41 17.87 -11.88 -4.30
N PHE A 42 18.75 -11.24 -5.06
CA PHE A 42 18.96 -9.80 -4.99
C PHE A 42 17.83 -9.04 -5.70
N LEU A 43 16.64 -9.02 -5.09
CA LEU A 43 15.44 -8.39 -5.63
C LEU A 43 15.63 -6.89 -5.93
N CYS A 44 16.44 -6.19 -5.13
CA CYS A 44 16.69 -4.76 -5.31
C CYS A 44 17.49 -4.43 -6.58
N GLY A 45 18.15 -5.42 -7.18
CA GLY A 45 18.80 -5.29 -8.48
C GLY A 45 17.92 -5.68 -9.67
N MET A 46 16.70 -6.17 -9.43
CA MET A 46 15.76 -6.59 -10.46
C MET A 46 14.82 -5.45 -10.87
N THR A 47 14.44 -5.45 -12.13
CA THR A 47 13.39 -4.59 -12.69
C THR A 47 11.98 -5.08 -12.29
N LEU A 48 10.97 -4.20 -12.39
CA LEU A 48 9.57 -4.56 -12.11
C LEU A 48 9.03 -5.67 -13.03
N ASP A 49 9.57 -5.85 -14.24
CA ASP A 49 9.25 -6.98 -15.11
C ASP A 49 9.94 -8.29 -14.67
N GLU A 50 11.21 -8.24 -14.25
CA GLU A 50 11.90 -9.41 -13.70
C GLU A 50 11.25 -9.90 -12.40
N ILE A 51 10.79 -8.98 -11.55
CA ILE A 51 10.00 -9.29 -10.36
C ILE A 51 8.67 -9.95 -10.74
N ASP A 52 7.90 -9.40 -11.68
CA ASP A 52 6.63 -9.99 -12.11
C ASP A 52 6.81 -11.41 -12.71
N ASN A 53 7.90 -11.62 -13.44
CA ASN A 53 8.29 -12.92 -13.98
C ASN A 53 8.68 -13.91 -12.86
N LEU A 54 9.49 -13.48 -11.89
CA LEU A 54 9.86 -14.30 -10.73
C LEU A 54 8.62 -14.70 -9.90
N GLN A 55 7.74 -13.74 -9.64
CA GLN A 55 6.45 -13.96 -9.00
C GLN A 55 5.56 -14.94 -9.78
N THR A 56 5.61 -14.88 -11.11
CA THR A 56 4.91 -15.82 -11.99
C THR A 56 5.50 -17.23 -11.88
N SER A 57 6.83 -17.40 -11.82
CA SER A 57 7.44 -18.72 -11.64
C SER A 57 7.16 -19.30 -10.25
N MET A 58 7.14 -18.47 -9.19
CA MET A 58 6.81 -18.92 -7.83
C MET A 58 5.42 -19.55 -7.76
N LEU A 59 4.43 -19.00 -8.48
CA LEU A 59 3.05 -19.52 -8.52
C LEU A 59 2.93 -20.84 -9.30
N GLY A 60 3.88 -21.13 -10.19
CA GLY A 60 4.00 -22.42 -10.86
C GLY A 60 4.83 -23.47 -10.10
N HIS A 61 5.42 -23.11 -8.96
CA HIS A 61 6.31 -24.01 -8.22
C HIS A 61 5.52 -25.11 -7.49
N PRO A 62 5.83 -26.41 -7.68
CA PRO A 62 5.00 -27.51 -7.17
C PRO A 62 4.86 -27.53 -5.64
N ASP A 63 5.89 -27.10 -4.90
CA ASP A 63 5.83 -26.99 -3.43
C ASP A 63 5.12 -25.73 -2.90
N ASN A 64 4.66 -24.81 -3.75
CA ASN A 64 4.01 -23.56 -3.32
C ASN A 64 2.53 -23.79 -2.97
N LYS A 65 2.32 -24.54 -1.88
CA LYS A 65 1.00 -24.82 -1.31
C LYS A 65 0.26 -23.58 -0.80
N TRP A 66 0.96 -22.46 -0.63
CA TRP A 66 0.37 -21.18 -0.23
C TRP A 66 -0.20 -20.38 -1.42
N GLN A 67 0.08 -20.79 -2.66
CA GLN A 67 -0.34 -20.09 -3.89
C GLN A 67 -0.02 -18.59 -3.89
N SER A 68 1.05 -18.20 -3.19
CA SER A 68 1.45 -16.80 -3.01
C SER A 68 2.72 -16.47 -3.79
N SER A 69 2.87 -15.19 -4.13
CA SER A 69 3.98 -14.61 -4.89
C SER A 69 4.63 -13.44 -4.15
N ALA A 70 4.52 -13.43 -2.82
CA ALA A 70 5.01 -12.34 -1.98
C ALA A 70 6.54 -12.17 -2.10
N LEU A 71 6.97 -10.94 -2.35
CA LEU A 71 8.38 -10.57 -2.50
C LEU A 71 8.69 -9.22 -1.82
N GLY A 72 9.94 -9.05 -1.40
CA GLY A 72 10.47 -7.83 -0.81
C GLY A 72 10.02 -7.59 0.62
N ARG A 73 10.44 -6.45 1.18
CA ARG A 73 10.26 -6.10 2.61
C ARG A 73 8.79 -6.09 3.03
N TYR A 74 7.91 -5.76 2.09
CA TYR A 74 6.47 -5.57 2.28
C TYR A 74 5.63 -6.72 1.72
N GLN A 75 6.27 -7.83 1.32
CA GLN A 75 5.62 -9.06 0.85
C GLN A 75 4.56 -8.82 -0.24
N ILE A 76 4.88 -7.92 -1.19
CA ILE A 76 3.97 -7.52 -2.27
C ILE A 76 3.76 -8.71 -3.21
N VAL A 77 2.51 -9.08 -3.48
CA VAL A 77 2.14 -10.16 -4.41
C VAL A 77 1.93 -9.66 -5.85
N ARG A 78 1.99 -10.56 -6.84
CA ARG A 78 1.95 -10.22 -8.28
C ARG A 78 0.75 -9.39 -8.71
N THR A 79 -0.44 -9.77 -8.25
CA THR A 79 -1.70 -9.09 -8.61
C THR A 79 -1.70 -7.65 -8.10
N THR A 80 -1.26 -7.44 -6.86
CA THR A 80 -1.02 -6.13 -6.25
C THR A 80 0.05 -5.33 -7.01
N LEU A 81 1.19 -5.93 -7.36
CA LEU A 81 2.24 -5.25 -8.13
C LEU A 81 1.73 -4.79 -9.50
N ARG A 82 1.03 -5.66 -10.24
CA ARG A 82 0.43 -5.31 -11.54
C ARG A 82 -0.59 -4.18 -11.43
N ALA A 83 -1.39 -4.17 -10.37
CA ALA A 83 -2.33 -3.08 -10.09
C ALA A 83 -1.59 -1.77 -9.84
N LEU A 84 -0.65 -1.74 -8.89
CA LEU A 84 0.16 -0.55 -8.58
C LEU A 84 0.93 -0.02 -9.80
N ARG A 85 1.49 -0.91 -10.63
CA ARG A 85 2.17 -0.52 -11.88
C ARG A 85 1.24 0.21 -12.85
N ARG A 86 0.04 -0.33 -13.08
CA ARG A 86 -0.97 0.26 -13.94
C ARG A 86 -1.49 1.59 -13.38
N ASP A 87 -1.86 1.61 -12.10
CA ASP A 87 -2.57 2.72 -11.46
C ASP A 87 -1.64 3.92 -11.17
N HIS A 88 -0.33 3.71 -11.12
CA HIS A 88 0.69 4.75 -10.92
C HIS A 88 1.66 4.95 -12.09
N GLY A 89 1.40 4.33 -13.25
CA GLY A 89 2.19 4.52 -14.47
C GLY A 89 3.67 4.12 -14.34
N LEU A 90 3.96 3.02 -13.64
CA LEU A 90 5.32 2.54 -13.42
C LEU A 90 5.81 1.69 -14.60
N ASN A 91 7.05 1.90 -15.03
CA ASN A 91 7.63 1.20 -16.16
C ASN A 91 8.14 -0.17 -15.73
N GLY A 92 8.06 -1.15 -16.63
CA GLY A 92 8.62 -2.48 -16.39
C GLY A 92 10.12 -2.48 -16.11
N SER A 93 10.85 -1.52 -16.70
CA SER A 93 12.28 -1.27 -16.52
C SER A 93 12.66 -0.51 -15.25
N ASP A 94 11.70 -0.01 -14.46
CA ASP A 94 12.03 0.63 -13.18
C ASP A 94 12.54 -0.45 -12.20
N LEU A 95 13.52 -0.13 -11.33
CA LEU A 95 14.06 -1.10 -10.37
C LEU A 95 13.11 -1.31 -9.18
N PHE A 96 13.07 -2.54 -8.65
CA PHE A 96 12.40 -2.90 -7.40
C PHE A 96 13.30 -2.65 -6.17
N ASP A 97 14.05 -1.54 -6.20
CA ASP A 97 14.95 -1.15 -5.12
C ASP A 97 14.20 -0.75 -3.84
N ASN A 98 14.95 -0.48 -2.76
CA ASN A 98 14.38 -0.11 -1.46
C ASN A 98 13.42 1.10 -1.57
N PHE A 99 13.72 2.07 -2.44
CA PHE A 99 12.90 3.27 -2.63
C PHE A 99 11.60 2.95 -3.37
N MET A 100 11.66 2.08 -4.39
CA MET A 100 10.46 1.59 -5.08
C MET A 100 9.58 0.76 -4.15
N GLN A 101 10.16 -0.14 -3.35
CA GLN A 101 9.41 -0.94 -2.38
C GLN A 101 8.73 -0.06 -1.31
N ASP A 102 9.44 0.92 -0.75
CA ASP A 102 8.86 1.94 0.14
C ASP A 102 7.69 2.68 -0.54
N ARG A 103 7.90 3.15 -1.78
CA ARG A 103 6.89 3.88 -2.56
C ARG A 103 5.63 3.04 -2.77
N LEU A 104 5.78 1.78 -3.16
CA LEU A 104 4.68 0.85 -3.39
C LEU A 104 3.90 0.58 -2.09
N ALA A 105 4.59 0.32 -0.97
CA ALA A 105 3.95 0.15 0.33
C ALA A 105 3.20 1.39 0.80
N VAL A 106 3.72 2.60 0.55
CA VAL A 106 3.01 3.85 0.82
C VAL A 106 1.75 3.99 -0.03
N GLN A 107 1.76 3.58 -1.32
CA GLN A 107 0.52 3.56 -2.11
C GLN A 107 -0.53 2.60 -1.54
N LEU A 108 -0.11 1.43 -1.02
CA LEU A 108 -1.02 0.49 -0.34
C LEU A 108 -1.59 1.07 0.95
N LEU A 109 -0.77 1.76 1.77
CA LEU A 109 -1.26 2.48 2.95
C LEU A 109 -2.31 3.54 2.57
N ILE A 110 -2.06 4.33 1.52
CA ILE A 110 -3.00 5.34 0.99
C ILE A 110 -4.30 4.66 0.51
N GLY A 111 -4.20 3.57 -0.26
CA GLY A 111 -5.35 2.79 -0.74
C GLY A 111 -6.21 2.21 0.39
N ARG A 112 -5.61 1.78 1.50
CA ARG A 112 -6.33 1.36 2.71
C ARG A 112 -6.89 2.51 3.54
N GLY A 113 -6.52 3.76 3.24
CA GLY A 113 -7.14 4.96 3.79
C GLY A 113 -6.27 5.82 4.70
N MET A 114 -4.93 5.74 4.59
CA MET A 114 -3.99 6.54 5.39
C MET A 114 -4.34 8.04 5.41
N ASP A 115 -4.66 8.63 4.27
CA ASP A 115 -5.02 10.06 4.20
C ASP A 115 -6.31 10.37 4.98
N ARG A 116 -7.30 9.47 4.93
CA ARG A 116 -8.55 9.59 5.71
C ARG A 116 -8.30 9.39 7.21
N PHE A 117 -7.41 8.48 7.58
CA PHE A 117 -6.98 8.29 8.97
C PHE A 117 -6.26 9.53 9.51
N LEU A 118 -5.33 10.13 8.74
CA LEU A 118 -4.63 11.35 9.12
C LEU A 118 -5.58 12.56 9.21
N ALA A 119 -6.53 12.67 8.28
CA ALA A 119 -7.60 13.67 8.28
C ALA A 119 -8.70 13.43 9.35
N LYS A 120 -8.61 12.33 10.11
CA LYS A 120 -9.61 11.89 11.12
C LYS A 120 -11.02 11.60 10.55
N THR A 121 -11.14 11.35 9.25
CA THR A 121 -12.39 10.96 8.57
C THR A 121 -12.56 9.44 8.44
N LEU A 122 -11.53 8.66 8.76
CA LEU A 122 -11.58 7.22 9.01
C LEU A 122 -11.18 6.96 10.46
N SER A 123 -11.92 6.12 11.19
CA SER A 123 -11.57 5.78 12.57
C SER A 123 -10.29 4.94 12.63
N GLU A 124 -9.58 5.00 13.76
CA GLU A 124 -8.38 4.19 13.96
C GLU A 124 -8.69 2.69 13.89
N ASN A 125 -9.76 2.25 14.55
CA ASN A 125 -10.19 0.85 14.57
C ASN A 125 -10.55 0.34 13.16
N ASP A 126 -11.21 1.18 12.33
CA ASP A 126 -11.52 0.83 10.94
C ASP A 126 -10.26 0.78 10.08
N PHE A 127 -9.30 1.68 10.31
CA PHE A 127 -8.04 1.68 9.58
C PHE A 127 -7.16 0.47 9.95
N VAL A 128 -7.06 0.09 11.23
CA VAL A 128 -6.42 -1.16 11.67
C VAL A 128 -7.04 -2.37 10.94
N ASN A 129 -8.37 -2.45 10.91
CA ASN A 129 -9.10 -3.50 10.19
C ASN A 129 -8.94 -3.43 8.66
N ALA A 130 -8.56 -2.28 8.09
CA ALA A 130 -8.25 -2.13 6.67
C ALA A 130 -6.81 -2.56 6.35
N LEU A 131 -5.85 -2.25 7.23
CA LEU A 131 -4.45 -2.66 7.13
C LEU A 131 -4.29 -4.19 7.21
N ALA A 132 -5.04 -4.85 8.10
CA ALA A 132 -5.05 -6.32 8.22
C ALA A 132 -5.57 -7.06 6.97
N ARG A 133 -6.24 -6.35 6.04
CA ARG A 133 -6.69 -6.89 4.74
C ARG A 133 -5.67 -6.66 3.60
N GLU A 134 -4.54 -6.04 3.90
CA GLU A 134 -3.41 -5.87 2.98
C GLU A 134 -2.23 -6.73 3.45
N TRP A 135 -1.87 -6.62 4.72
CA TRP A 135 -0.78 -7.37 5.34
C TRP A 135 -1.34 -8.41 6.30
N ALA A 136 -1.21 -9.68 5.91
CA ALA A 136 -1.70 -10.83 6.67
C ALA A 136 -1.04 -10.98 8.05
N SER A 137 0.18 -10.44 8.22
CA SER A 137 0.89 -10.42 9.50
C SER A 137 0.33 -9.42 10.54
N LEU A 138 -0.53 -8.49 10.12
CA LEU A 138 -1.13 -7.47 10.99
C LEU A 138 -2.44 -7.96 11.63
N PRO A 139 -2.71 -7.60 12.89
CA PRO A 139 -3.95 -7.95 13.57
C PRO A 139 -5.12 -7.09 13.10
N THR A 140 -6.28 -7.72 13.01
CA THR A 140 -7.58 -7.03 13.11
C THR A 140 -7.78 -6.50 14.54
N MET A 141 -8.82 -5.70 14.74
CA MET A 141 -9.23 -5.24 16.09
C MET A 141 -9.60 -6.37 17.07
N ALA A 142 -9.77 -7.60 16.58
CA ALA A 142 -9.96 -8.80 17.42
C ALA A 142 -8.63 -9.44 17.87
N GLY A 143 -7.47 -8.86 17.52
CA GLY A 143 -6.14 -9.39 17.88
C GLY A 143 -5.64 -10.54 17.00
N VAL A 144 -6.45 -11.00 16.04
CA VAL A 144 -6.14 -12.09 15.11
C VAL A 144 -5.93 -11.58 13.69
N GLY A 145 -5.19 -12.31 12.86
CA GLY A 145 -5.05 -11.99 11.43
C GLY A 145 -6.41 -12.04 10.71
N TYR A 146 -6.55 -11.28 9.62
CA TYR A 146 -7.80 -11.24 8.86
C TYR A 146 -8.09 -12.54 8.10
N TYR A 147 -7.05 -13.20 7.61
CA TYR A 147 -7.15 -14.47 6.89
C TYR A 147 -7.14 -15.64 7.89
N GLY A 148 -8.17 -16.47 7.83
CA GLY A 148 -8.43 -17.50 8.84
C GLY A 148 -7.27 -18.48 9.03
N GLY A 149 -6.91 -18.73 10.30
CA GLY A 149 -5.84 -19.65 10.68
C GLY A 149 -4.44 -19.02 10.77
N GLN A 150 -4.29 -17.72 10.49
CA GLN A 150 -3.03 -17.00 10.68
C GLN A 150 -3.03 -16.20 11.98
N ASN A 151 -1.97 -16.37 12.78
CA ASN A 151 -1.71 -15.53 13.94
C ASN A 151 -1.10 -14.20 13.47
N ALA A 152 -1.58 -13.09 14.00
CA ALA A 152 -0.89 -11.81 13.84
C ALA A 152 0.50 -11.89 14.50
N HIS A 153 1.52 -11.33 13.84
CA HIS A 153 2.90 -11.36 14.34
C HIS A 153 3.22 -10.16 15.25
N VAL A 154 2.30 -9.20 15.37
CA VAL A 154 2.37 -8.01 16.22
C VAL A 154 1.00 -7.77 16.89
N SER A 155 0.99 -7.06 18.00
CA SER A 155 -0.25 -6.74 18.72
C SER A 155 -1.00 -5.55 18.10
N VAL A 156 -2.27 -5.38 18.46
CA VAL A 156 -3.06 -4.19 18.06
C VAL A 156 -2.40 -2.91 18.60
N ASP A 157 -1.79 -2.97 19.78
CA ASP A 157 -1.15 -1.81 20.40
C ASP A 157 0.17 -1.43 19.69
N ASP A 158 0.90 -2.37 19.09
CA ASP A 158 2.03 -2.08 18.20
C ASP A 158 1.58 -1.29 16.96
N VAL A 159 0.45 -1.70 16.36
CA VAL A 159 -0.15 -0.98 15.22
C VAL A 159 -0.58 0.43 15.64
N ARG A 160 -1.24 0.57 16.80
CA ARG A 160 -1.64 1.87 17.34
C ARG A 160 -0.46 2.78 17.63
N ALA A 161 0.63 2.25 18.21
CA ALA A 161 1.84 3.03 18.47
C ALA A 161 2.44 3.57 17.16
N ALA A 162 2.51 2.76 16.11
CA ALA A 162 2.94 3.20 14.79
C ALA A 162 1.99 4.26 14.18
N LEU A 163 0.68 4.06 14.27
CA LEU A 163 -0.33 5.01 13.79
C LEU A 163 -0.29 6.36 14.53
N ALA A 164 -0.11 6.33 15.84
CA ALA A 164 0.04 7.53 16.68
C ALA A 164 1.30 8.31 16.31
N GLU A 165 2.43 7.63 16.08
CA GLU A 165 3.68 8.27 15.65
C GLU A 165 3.57 8.86 14.23
N CYS A 166 2.94 8.17 13.28
CA CYS A 166 2.62 8.74 11.96
C CYS A 166 1.77 10.01 12.10
N ARG A 167 0.72 9.99 12.93
CA ARG A 167 -0.13 11.17 13.18
C ARG A 167 0.63 12.30 13.88
N ARG A 168 1.56 11.99 14.80
CA ARG A 168 2.44 12.98 15.44
C ARG A 168 3.35 13.66 14.41
N ARG A 169 3.98 12.89 13.51
CA ARG A 169 4.82 13.43 12.42
C ARG A 169 4.04 14.30 11.45
N PHE A 170 2.81 13.91 11.12
CA PHE A 170 1.90 14.73 10.31
C PHE A 170 1.59 16.06 10.97
N GLY A 171 1.17 16.05 12.25
CA GLY A 171 0.84 17.26 13.00
C GLY A 171 2.03 18.17 13.33
N ALA A 172 3.23 17.59 13.50
CA ALA A 172 4.48 18.33 13.66
C ALA A 172 4.99 18.95 12.34
N GLY A 173 4.30 18.74 11.22
CA GLY A 173 4.70 19.26 9.92
C GLY A 173 6.04 18.68 9.46
N ALA A 174 6.19 17.36 9.39
CA ALA A 174 7.38 16.65 8.89
C ALA A 174 7.75 16.92 7.40
N PHE A 175 7.29 18.03 6.84
CA PHE A 175 7.65 18.62 5.54
C PHE A 175 8.24 20.05 5.68
N ALA A 176 8.25 20.62 6.90
CA ALA A 176 8.59 22.02 7.17
C ALA A 176 10.10 22.28 7.36
N GLU A 177 10.84 21.35 7.96
CA GLU A 177 12.30 21.45 8.09
C GLU A 177 12.99 20.93 6.82
N GLY A 178 13.09 21.78 5.79
CA GLY A 178 13.92 21.48 4.60
C GLY A 178 13.43 22.05 3.26
N SER A 179 12.24 22.65 3.19
CA SER A 179 11.77 23.30 1.96
C SER A 179 12.44 24.67 1.82
N PRO A 180 13.24 24.94 0.75
CA PRO A 180 13.69 26.31 0.46
C PRO A 180 12.47 27.20 0.15
N PRO A 181 12.58 28.54 0.27
CA PRO A 181 11.47 29.44 -0.02
C PRO A 181 10.92 29.19 -1.43
N VAL A 182 9.65 28.82 -1.52
CA VAL A 182 8.96 28.73 -2.81
C VAL A 182 8.64 30.15 -3.23
N GLU A 183 9.43 30.70 -4.14
CA GLU A 183 9.07 31.97 -4.78
C GLU A 183 7.72 31.83 -5.49
N PRO A 184 6.83 32.84 -5.44
CA PRO A 184 5.52 32.75 -6.05
C PRO A 184 5.64 32.57 -7.57
N VAL A 185 5.14 31.43 -8.09
CA VAL A 185 5.02 31.23 -9.54
C VAL A 185 3.89 32.13 -10.05
N GLU A 186 4.26 33.11 -10.88
CA GLU A 186 3.33 34.03 -11.53
C GLU A 186 2.41 33.26 -12.50
N THR A 187 1.13 33.12 -12.15
CA THR A 187 0.13 32.49 -13.01
C THR A 187 -0.42 33.48 -14.02
N LYS A 188 -0.09 33.29 -15.31
CA LYS A 188 -0.88 33.87 -16.41
C LYS A 188 -2.11 32.98 -16.67
N GLY A 189 -3.26 33.63 -16.89
CA GLY A 189 -4.52 32.99 -17.29
C GLY A 189 -4.47 32.42 -18.71
N ASP A 190 -5.54 31.81 -19.24
CA ASP A 190 -6.93 31.73 -18.78
C ASP A 190 -7.54 30.38 -19.21
N VAL A 191 -8.56 29.86 -18.51
CA VAL A 191 -9.72 29.15 -19.12
C VAL A 191 -10.96 29.36 -18.23
N ALA A 192 -12.10 29.63 -18.86
CA ALA A 192 -13.34 30.05 -18.22
C ALA A 192 -14.06 28.98 -17.37
N VAL A 193 -14.74 29.45 -16.31
CA VAL A 193 -15.72 28.68 -15.54
C VAL A 193 -17.06 28.68 -16.28
N ALA A 194 -17.57 27.50 -16.64
CA ALA A 194 -18.96 27.28 -17.05
C ALA A 194 -19.63 26.36 -16.03
N GLY A 195 -20.56 26.90 -15.25
CA GLY A 195 -21.25 26.15 -14.19
C GLY A 195 -22.51 25.43 -14.68
N VAL A 196 -22.92 24.39 -13.95
CA VAL A 196 -24.30 23.86 -13.97
C VAL A 196 -24.75 23.63 -12.52
N VAL A 197 -25.91 24.17 -12.19
CA VAL A 197 -26.63 23.98 -10.92
C VAL A 197 -27.57 22.78 -11.06
N GLY A 198 -27.71 21.96 -10.01
CA GLY A 198 -28.71 20.87 -9.99
C GLY A 198 -28.89 20.23 -8.61
N THR A 199 -30.02 20.51 -7.96
CA THR A 199 -30.45 19.91 -6.68
C THR A 199 -31.76 19.16 -6.81
N VAL A 200 -31.80 17.88 -6.42
CA VAL A 200 -32.92 16.99 -5.99
C VAL A 200 -32.26 15.62 -5.67
N GLY A 201 -32.67 14.78 -4.71
CA GLY A 201 -33.79 14.82 -3.75
C GLY A 201 -33.57 13.80 -2.61
N ALA A 202 -34.64 13.12 -2.14
CA ALA A 202 -34.56 12.06 -1.12
C ALA A 202 -35.65 10.96 -1.30
N ALA A 203 -35.58 9.90 -0.46
CA ALA A 203 -36.42 8.67 -0.40
C ALA A 203 -36.03 7.51 -1.37
N GLY A 204 -36.21 6.21 -1.04
CA GLY A 204 -36.62 5.57 0.22
C GLY A 204 -36.75 4.02 0.12
N LEU A 205 -36.51 3.33 1.25
CA LEU A 205 -36.91 1.98 1.74
C LEU A 205 -37.43 0.84 0.78
N VAL A 206 -36.98 -0.42 1.02
CA VAL A 206 -37.75 -1.69 1.29
C VAL A 206 -36.86 -2.95 1.11
N ALA A 207 -37.22 -4.08 1.72
CA ALA A 207 -36.34 -5.24 2.03
C ALA A 207 -36.76 -6.59 1.38
N ALA A 208 -35.89 -7.62 1.52
CA ALA A 208 -36.19 -9.02 1.93
C ALA A 208 -35.46 -10.16 1.15
N GLY A 209 -34.71 -10.98 1.89
CA GLY A 209 -34.79 -12.46 1.89
C GLY A 209 -34.25 -13.32 0.72
N ALA A 210 -33.18 -14.06 0.98
CA ALA A 210 -32.95 -15.42 0.43
C ALA A 210 -32.01 -16.22 1.36
N ILE A 211 -32.10 -17.56 1.33
CA ILE A 211 -31.41 -18.49 2.25
C ILE A 211 -30.42 -19.39 1.47
N ALA A 212 -29.36 -19.83 2.16
CA ALA A 212 -28.20 -20.66 1.77
C ALA A 212 -28.31 -21.64 0.58
N PRO A 213 -27.14 -22.06 0.03
CA PRO A 213 -26.66 -23.39 0.42
C PRO A 213 -25.21 -23.44 0.93
N VAL A 214 -24.91 -24.49 1.69
CA VAL A 214 -23.57 -24.88 2.15
C VAL A 214 -22.78 -25.53 1.00
N SER A 215 -21.51 -25.15 0.84
CA SER A 215 -20.52 -25.82 0.00
C SER A 215 -19.12 -25.76 0.63
N THR A 216 -18.24 -26.68 0.25
CA THR A 216 -17.01 -27.05 0.98
C THR A 216 -15.74 -26.33 0.46
N PRO A 217 -14.52 -26.73 0.88
CA PRO A 217 -13.52 -25.82 1.45
C PRO A 217 -12.91 -24.81 0.44
N THR A 218 -12.80 -23.55 0.86
CA THR A 218 -12.35 -22.43 0.02
C THR A 218 -10.85 -22.47 -0.29
N SER A 219 -10.52 -22.43 -1.59
CA SER A 219 -9.14 -22.24 -2.09
C SER A 219 -8.61 -20.84 -1.77
N ILE A 220 -7.29 -20.70 -1.55
CA ILE A 220 -6.62 -19.40 -1.38
C ILE A 220 -6.35 -18.77 -2.76
N ALA A 221 -7.43 -18.43 -3.47
CA ALA A 221 -7.41 -17.68 -4.72
C ALA A 221 -8.26 -16.42 -4.57
N ASP A 222 -7.77 -15.30 -5.13
CA ASP A 222 -8.24 -13.93 -4.90
C ASP A 222 -9.76 -13.72 -4.90
N PRO A 223 -10.24 -12.82 -4.02
CA PRO A 223 -10.94 -11.67 -4.56
C PRO A 223 -10.38 -10.34 -4.03
N VAL A 224 -9.52 -9.70 -4.83
CA VAL A 224 -9.40 -8.24 -4.75
C VAL A 224 -10.69 -7.66 -5.36
N GLN A 225 -11.68 -7.38 -4.50
CA GLN A 225 -12.82 -6.57 -4.91
C GLN A 225 -12.30 -5.17 -5.28
N GLY A 226 -12.29 -4.88 -6.58
CA GLY A 226 -11.92 -3.58 -7.10
C GLY A 226 -12.95 -2.54 -6.67
N TYR A 227 -12.61 -1.74 -5.66
CA TYR A 227 -13.33 -0.53 -5.35
C TYR A 227 -12.94 0.55 -6.35
N GLY A 228 -13.70 0.67 -7.44
CA GLY A 228 -13.71 1.85 -8.28
C GLY A 228 -14.23 3.04 -7.47
N LEU A 229 -13.33 3.76 -6.79
CA LEU A 229 -13.65 4.97 -6.06
C LEU A 229 -13.52 6.18 -6.98
N ALA A 230 -14.63 6.88 -7.20
CA ALA A 230 -14.63 8.17 -7.85
C ALA A 230 -13.76 9.16 -7.04
N PHE A 231 -12.84 9.85 -7.71
CA PHE A 231 -12.00 10.87 -7.09
C PHE A 231 -12.83 12.12 -6.74
N ALA A 232 -13.37 12.14 -5.52
CA ALA A 232 -13.91 13.34 -4.89
C ALA A 232 -12.96 13.82 -3.78
N GLY A 233 -11.97 14.63 -4.18
CA GLY A 233 -11.24 15.57 -3.32
C GLY A 233 -10.57 15.07 -2.03
N ILE A 234 -9.28 14.72 -2.11
CA ILE A 234 -8.18 15.35 -1.37
C ILE A 234 -6.92 15.13 -2.22
N ALA A 235 -6.42 16.20 -2.87
CA ALA A 235 -5.32 16.09 -3.84
C ALA A 235 -3.91 16.15 -3.21
N ALA A 236 -3.80 16.22 -1.89
CA ALA A 236 -2.53 16.51 -1.20
C ALA A 236 -1.48 15.39 -1.32
N GLY A 237 -1.87 14.12 -1.16
CA GLY A 237 -0.92 12.98 -1.15
C GLY A 237 -0.31 12.67 -2.52
N LEU A 238 -1.13 12.67 -3.57
CA LEU A 238 -0.69 12.32 -4.94
C LEU A 238 0.24 13.36 -5.57
N VAL A 239 0.01 14.66 -5.29
CA VAL A 239 0.79 15.75 -5.89
C VAL A 239 2.24 15.77 -5.39
N LEU A 240 2.48 15.49 -4.11
CA LEU A 240 3.83 15.57 -3.53
C LEU A 240 4.77 14.46 -4.02
N ILE A 241 4.27 13.23 -4.21
CA ILE A 241 5.08 12.12 -4.74
C ILE A 241 5.43 12.36 -6.21
N ALA A 242 4.51 12.93 -7.00
CA ALA A 242 4.79 13.29 -8.40
C ALA A 242 5.89 14.36 -8.53
N ILE A 243 5.86 15.39 -7.68
CA ILE A 243 6.88 16.47 -7.67
C ILE A 243 8.27 15.92 -7.34
N ALA A 244 8.38 15.05 -6.32
CA ALA A 244 9.67 14.47 -5.91
C ALA A 244 10.29 13.59 -7.01
N VAL A 245 9.49 12.78 -7.71
CA VAL A 245 9.95 11.96 -8.84
C VAL A 245 10.50 12.82 -9.98
N LEU A 246 9.86 13.97 -10.26
CA LEU A 246 10.32 14.91 -11.29
C LEU A 246 11.69 15.52 -10.96
N ILE A 247 11.91 15.87 -9.68
CA ILE A 247 13.18 16.44 -9.20
C ILE A 247 14.33 15.43 -9.28
N VAL A 248 14.10 14.17 -8.95
CA VAL A 248 15.13 13.12 -9.05
C VAL A 248 15.51 12.83 -10.50
N ARG A 249 14.54 12.79 -11.43
CA ARG A 249 14.81 12.60 -12.86
C ARG A 249 15.70 13.70 -13.44
N ARG A 250 15.47 14.96 -13.04
CA ARG A 250 16.22 16.14 -13.51
C ARG A 250 17.66 16.24 -12.97
N ARG A 251 18.04 15.42 -11.98
CA ARG A 251 19.42 15.34 -11.45
C ARG A 251 20.28 14.23 -12.07
N ARG A 252 19.74 13.46 -13.03
CA ARG A 252 20.45 12.36 -13.72
C ARG A 252 20.65 12.61 -15.22
N THR A 253 20.48 13.86 -15.66
CA THR A 253 20.71 14.38 -17.02
C THR A 253 21.59 15.61 -16.93
#